data_AF-A0A520R0Y3-F1
#
_entry.id   AF-A0A520R0Y3-F1
#
_cell.length_a   1.000
_cell.length_b   1.000
_cell.length_c   1.000
_cell.angle_alpha   90.00
_cell.angle_beta   90.00
_cell.angle_gamma   90.00
#
_symmetry.space_group_name_H-M   'P 1'
#
loop_
_entity.id
_entity.type
_entity.pdbx_description
1 polymer ?
#
loop_
_entity_poly.entity_id
_entity_poly.type
_entity_poly.pdbx_seq_one_letter_code
_entity_poly.pdbx_strand_id
1 'polypeptide(L)'
;MAKDEKKKKKGTKKSPFKLRRARLADVEGLWACQRAAYAALPESGICTRRQLEMQIRTFPEGQLVVVHEKQVVGYAASLIVTLDEDSPWYSYGEITGQATFATHAPSGDTLYGADIAVHPDFRGRGVASLLYKGRKALLERLNLRRMVAGGRIPGYHEHAGKMTAEEYVAAVEAGTLQDSALSVHLRVGYRVRGVHHGYLRDEQSLDYATYLEMENPRFHAERRRIAASPLRRPVRRIRVCTAQYQMRPITGWEDLERQVGFFVRTAEAYHCHYLVMPELFTAQLFSAFPTQQSGTDGMARLADHADDYIAMFKRFAKSSGLFIVGGSHPIRRGEGITNTAHLFTPTGRVYTQDKLHLAPNERREYGLTPGDGLTVFDTGHARVAMLLCYDVEFPELSRLLTLAGAEMLIVPFSTDERKSYLRVRYSAHARAIENIVYVVLSGNVGNLPQVDNFLINYGHAAICTPSDFAFPTDGLAAVADTGVETVVIADLDLDALHQSREIGSVRPLRERRPDLYELIAKKPVAIVRTE
;
A
#
# COMPACT_ATOMS: atom_id res chain seq x y z
N MET A 1 -34.60 -36.81 -59.93
CA MET A 1 -35.10 -35.46 -59.61
C MET A 1 -36.28 -35.59 -58.63
N ALA A 2 -36.31 -34.73 -57.62
CA ALA A 2 -37.41 -34.51 -56.65
C ALA A 2 -37.71 -35.61 -55.60
N LYS A 3 -36.81 -35.76 -54.61
CA LYS A 3 -37.16 -36.12 -53.22
C LYS A 3 -36.22 -35.41 -52.26
N ASP A 4 -36.41 -34.10 -52.09
CA ASP A 4 -35.82 -33.39 -50.95
C ASP A 4 -36.51 -32.04 -50.73
N GLU A 5 -37.72 -32.07 -50.18
CA GLU A 5 -38.39 -30.84 -49.75
C GLU A 5 -39.29 -31.06 -48.52
N LYS A 6 -38.77 -31.72 -47.48
CA LYS A 6 -39.36 -31.69 -46.13
C LYS A 6 -38.28 -31.73 -45.04
N LYS A 7 -37.46 -30.67 -44.93
CA LYS A 7 -36.80 -30.33 -43.65
C LYS A 7 -37.48 -29.12 -43.02
N LYS A 8 -38.41 -29.45 -42.12
CA LYS A 8 -39.10 -28.54 -41.19
C LYS A 8 -38.12 -27.52 -40.59
N LYS A 9 -38.46 -26.25 -40.76
CA LYS A 9 -38.00 -25.11 -39.94
C LYS A 9 -38.16 -25.44 -38.46
N LYS A 10 -37.09 -25.87 -37.77
CA LYS A 10 -36.98 -25.75 -36.31
C LYS A 10 -36.66 -24.30 -36.01
N GLY A 11 -37.70 -23.49 -35.79
CA GLY A 11 -37.55 -22.16 -35.22
C GLY A 11 -36.82 -22.28 -33.89
N THR A 12 -35.65 -21.64 -33.79
CA THR A 12 -34.90 -21.48 -32.54
C THR A 12 -35.75 -20.65 -31.57
N LYS A 13 -36.50 -21.29 -30.68
CA LYS A 13 -37.13 -20.61 -29.53
C LYS A 13 -36.02 -19.85 -28.79
N LYS A 14 -36.06 -18.51 -28.81
CA LYS A 14 -35.17 -17.69 -27.99
C LYS A 14 -35.35 -18.11 -26.53
N SER A 15 -34.25 -18.44 -25.85
CA SER A 15 -34.27 -18.76 -24.43
C SER A 15 -34.96 -17.62 -23.65
N PRO A 16 -35.87 -17.91 -22.70
CA PRO A 16 -36.53 -16.89 -21.89
C PRO A 16 -35.57 -16.23 -20.87
N PHE A 17 -34.32 -16.70 -20.81
CA PHE A 17 -33.28 -16.20 -19.92
C PHE A 17 -32.30 -15.29 -20.66
N LYS A 18 -32.09 -14.08 -20.14
CA LYS A 18 -31.18 -13.09 -20.73
C LYS A 18 -29.94 -12.90 -19.86
N LEU A 19 -28.78 -13.31 -20.37
CA LEU A 19 -27.48 -12.98 -19.79
C LEU A 19 -27.09 -11.54 -20.13
N ARG A 20 -26.64 -10.77 -19.14
CA ARG A 20 -26.05 -9.43 -19.33
C ARG A 20 -25.12 -9.08 -18.16
N ARG A 21 -24.40 -7.96 -18.31
CA ARG A 21 -23.68 -7.35 -17.18
C ARG A 21 -24.65 -6.89 -16.09
N ALA A 22 -24.23 -7.02 -14.84
CA ALA A 22 -24.92 -6.45 -13.70
C ALA A 22 -24.85 -4.92 -13.74
N ARG A 23 -25.84 -4.27 -13.16
CA ARG A 23 -25.95 -2.82 -12.98
C ARG A 23 -26.20 -2.53 -11.51
N LEU A 24 -25.92 -1.32 -11.04
CA LEU A 24 -26.22 -0.94 -9.66
C LEU A 24 -27.70 -1.13 -9.29
N ALA A 25 -28.62 -0.96 -10.25
CA ALA A 25 -30.05 -1.23 -10.05
C ALA A 25 -30.38 -2.72 -9.80
N ASP A 26 -29.45 -3.65 -10.04
CA ASP A 26 -29.64 -5.10 -9.82
C ASP A 26 -29.23 -5.56 -8.42
N VAL A 27 -28.66 -4.68 -7.57
CA VAL A 27 -28.10 -5.03 -6.26
C VAL A 27 -29.14 -5.73 -5.37
N GLU A 28 -30.37 -5.23 -5.32
CA GLU A 28 -31.44 -5.89 -4.57
C GLU A 28 -31.78 -7.28 -5.12
N GLY A 29 -31.81 -7.43 -6.45
CA GLY A 29 -32.07 -8.72 -7.10
C GLY A 29 -30.94 -9.73 -6.89
N LEU A 30 -29.69 -9.26 -6.90
CA LEU A 30 -28.50 -10.05 -6.57
C LEU A 30 -28.55 -10.54 -5.13
N TRP A 31 -28.81 -9.62 -4.20
CA TRP A 31 -28.91 -9.93 -2.77
C TRP A 31 -30.04 -10.92 -2.46
N ALA A 32 -31.21 -10.74 -3.08
CA ALA A 32 -32.32 -11.68 -2.96
C ALA A 32 -31.99 -13.06 -3.53
N CYS A 33 -31.36 -13.12 -4.71
CA CYS A 33 -30.93 -14.36 -5.33
C CYS A 33 -29.88 -15.10 -4.48
N GLN A 34 -28.94 -14.37 -3.89
CA GLN A 34 -27.89 -14.92 -3.02
C GLN A 34 -28.49 -15.54 -1.75
N ARG A 35 -29.38 -14.82 -1.06
CA ARG A 35 -30.10 -15.33 0.12
C ARG A 35 -30.89 -16.59 -0.17
N ALA A 36 -31.58 -16.63 -1.31
CA ALA A 36 -32.33 -17.81 -1.72
C ALA A 36 -31.41 -19.00 -2.06
N ALA A 37 -30.28 -18.74 -2.75
CA ALA A 37 -29.37 -19.79 -3.18
C ALA A 37 -28.56 -20.39 -2.03
N TYR A 38 -28.21 -19.59 -1.02
CA TYR A 38 -27.41 -19.98 0.14
C TYR A 38 -28.19 -19.89 1.46
N ALA A 39 -29.45 -20.31 1.45
CA ALA A 39 -30.31 -20.25 2.64
C ALA A 39 -29.77 -20.98 3.88
N ALA A 40 -28.83 -21.92 3.69
CA ALA A 40 -28.16 -22.66 4.76
C ALA A 40 -26.92 -21.95 5.35
N LEU A 41 -26.44 -20.87 4.73
CA LEU A 41 -25.31 -20.09 5.27
C LEU A 41 -25.81 -18.99 6.21
N PRO A 42 -25.03 -18.64 7.25
CA PRO A 42 -25.33 -17.46 8.07
C PRO A 42 -25.27 -16.18 7.22
N GLU A 43 -25.92 -15.11 7.67
CA GLU A 43 -25.94 -13.84 6.94
C GLU A 43 -24.53 -13.25 6.76
N SER A 44 -23.60 -13.55 7.67
CA SER A 44 -22.16 -13.22 7.54
C SER A 44 -21.43 -13.98 6.43
N GLY A 45 -22.01 -15.08 5.93
CA GLY A 45 -21.45 -15.92 4.86
C GLY A 45 -21.87 -15.49 3.45
N ILE A 46 -22.67 -14.43 3.33
CA ILE A 46 -23.10 -13.87 2.04
C ILE A 46 -22.68 -12.40 1.91
N CYS A 47 -22.60 -11.90 0.68
CA CYS A 47 -22.21 -10.53 0.42
C CYS A 47 -23.31 -9.55 0.83
N THR A 48 -22.93 -8.48 1.52
CA THR A 48 -23.80 -7.34 1.79
C THR A 48 -24.11 -6.58 0.50
N ARG A 49 -25.21 -5.81 0.50
CA ARG A 49 -25.56 -4.90 -0.61
C ARG A 49 -24.41 -3.98 -1.00
N ARG A 50 -23.72 -3.41 0.01
CA ARG A 50 -22.55 -2.55 -0.19
C ARG A 50 -21.41 -3.29 -0.89
N GLN A 51 -21.11 -4.53 -0.50
CA GLN A 51 -20.09 -5.33 -1.18
C GLN A 51 -20.49 -5.63 -2.63
N LEU A 52 -21.75 -5.96 -2.91
CA LEU A 52 -22.24 -6.18 -4.27
C LEU A 52 -22.11 -4.91 -5.13
N GLU A 53 -22.47 -3.74 -4.59
CA GLU A 53 -22.24 -2.45 -5.26
C GLU A 53 -20.76 -2.22 -5.58
N MET A 54 -19.87 -2.51 -4.63
CA MET A 54 -18.43 -2.36 -4.82
C MET A 54 -17.91 -3.31 -5.90
N GLN A 55 -18.31 -4.59 -5.89
CA GLN A 55 -17.95 -5.55 -6.93
C GLN A 55 -18.35 -5.07 -8.33
N ILE A 56 -19.58 -4.54 -8.47
CA ILE A 56 -20.09 -3.97 -9.73
C ILE A 56 -19.27 -2.76 -10.17
N ARG A 57 -18.90 -1.86 -9.25
CA ARG A 57 -18.09 -0.67 -9.58
C ARG A 57 -16.64 -1.03 -9.93
N THR A 58 -16.05 -1.98 -9.20
CA THR A 58 -14.65 -2.38 -9.33
C THR A 58 -14.39 -3.10 -10.64
N PHE A 59 -15.24 -4.07 -11.01
CA PHE A 59 -15.08 -4.79 -12.27
C PHE A 59 -16.43 -5.10 -12.93
N PRO A 60 -17.06 -4.09 -13.57
CA PRO A 60 -18.40 -4.23 -14.16
C PRO A 60 -18.51 -5.35 -15.20
N GLU A 61 -17.42 -5.64 -15.91
CA GLU A 61 -17.41 -6.68 -16.95
C GLU A 61 -17.36 -8.10 -16.38
N GLY A 62 -16.86 -8.25 -15.15
CA GLY A 62 -16.81 -9.50 -14.40
C GLY A 62 -18.10 -9.82 -13.64
N GLN A 63 -19.04 -8.89 -13.55
CA GLN A 63 -20.30 -9.08 -12.85
C GLN A 63 -21.40 -9.43 -13.86
N LEU A 64 -21.84 -10.68 -13.86
CA LEU A 64 -22.83 -11.20 -14.78
C LEU A 64 -24.13 -11.56 -14.07
N VAL A 65 -25.26 -11.24 -14.69
CA VAL A 65 -26.59 -11.64 -14.24
C VAL A 65 -27.38 -12.31 -15.35
N VAL A 66 -28.21 -13.27 -14.96
CA VAL A 66 -29.26 -13.83 -15.80
C VAL A 66 -30.59 -13.31 -15.30
N VAL A 67 -31.36 -12.71 -16.20
CA VAL A 67 -32.66 -12.11 -15.90
C VAL A 67 -33.77 -12.89 -16.59
N HIS A 68 -34.87 -13.11 -15.86
CA HIS A 68 -36.14 -13.65 -16.36
C HIS A 68 -37.27 -12.75 -15.86
N GLU A 69 -38.14 -12.26 -16.75
CA GLU A 69 -39.30 -11.41 -16.39
C GLU A 69 -38.95 -10.23 -15.45
N LYS A 70 -37.80 -9.58 -15.69
CA LYS A 70 -37.20 -8.48 -14.88
C LYS A 70 -36.63 -8.88 -13.52
N GLN A 71 -36.74 -10.14 -13.10
CA GLN A 71 -36.10 -10.67 -11.91
C GLN A 71 -34.70 -11.22 -12.20
N VAL A 72 -33.74 -10.95 -11.31
CA VAL A 72 -32.43 -11.61 -11.31
C VAL A 72 -32.61 -13.04 -10.79
N VAL A 73 -32.35 -14.03 -11.64
CA VAL A 73 -32.54 -15.47 -11.33
C VAL A 73 -31.23 -16.24 -11.17
N GLY A 74 -30.10 -15.57 -11.44
CA GLY A 74 -28.77 -16.10 -11.18
C GLY A 74 -27.70 -15.05 -11.49
N TYR A 75 -26.53 -15.21 -10.87
CA TYR A 75 -25.41 -14.31 -11.05
C TYR A 75 -24.06 -15.03 -10.97
N ALA A 76 -23.03 -14.39 -11.51
CA ALA A 76 -21.66 -14.80 -11.38
C ALA A 76 -20.78 -13.57 -11.16
N ALA A 77 -19.97 -13.60 -10.10
CA ALA A 77 -19.06 -12.54 -9.72
C ALA A 77 -17.62 -12.96 -9.96
N SER A 78 -16.88 -12.16 -10.72
CA SER A 78 -15.47 -12.44 -11.05
C SER A 78 -14.61 -11.22 -10.84
N LEU A 79 -13.32 -11.44 -10.64
CA LEU A 79 -12.27 -10.42 -10.63
C LEU A 79 -11.01 -10.97 -11.31
N ILE A 80 -10.17 -10.10 -11.82
CA ILE A 80 -8.83 -10.46 -12.33
C ILE A 80 -7.83 -10.37 -11.17
N VAL A 81 -6.95 -11.35 -11.06
CA VAL A 81 -5.89 -11.43 -10.04
C VAL A 81 -4.57 -11.89 -10.68
N THR A 82 -3.48 -11.70 -9.95
CA THR A 82 -2.20 -12.38 -10.19
C THR A 82 -2.01 -13.38 -9.06
N LEU A 83 -1.79 -14.65 -9.40
CA LEU A 83 -1.53 -15.70 -8.41
C LEU A 83 -0.03 -15.98 -8.40
N ASP A 84 0.52 -16.18 -7.20
CA ASP A 84 1.88 -16.70 -7.04
C ASP A 84 1.95 -18.14 -7.55
N GLU A 85 2.96 -18.46 -8.36
CA GLU A 85 3.17 -19.82 -8.85
C GLU A 85 3.81 -20.72 -7.77
N ASP A 86 4.51 -20.13 -6.79
CA ASP A 86 5.16 -20.85 -5.69
C ASP A 86 4.19 -21.12 -4.51
N SER A 87 3.10 -20.35 -4.41
CA SER A 87 2.04 -20.57 -3.42
C SER A 87 0.67 -20.07 -3.94
N PRO A 88 -0.04 -20.89 -4.75
CA PRO A 88 -1.28 -20.45 -5.41
C PRO A 88 -2.50 -20.43 -4.48
N TRP A 89 -2.34 -20.77 -3.20
CA TRP A 89 -3.45 -20.97 -2.28
C TRP A 89 -3.69 -19.74 -1.40
N TYR A 90 -4.89 -19.17 -1.54
CA TYR A 90 -5.36 -18.01 -0.79
C TYR A 90 -6.74 -18.33 -0.21
N SER A 91 -7.04 -17.82 0.98
CA SER A 91 -8.42 -17.82 1.49
C SER A 91 -9.31 -16.93 0.61
N TYR A 92 -10.62 -17.16 0.65
CA TYR A 92 -11.61 -16.32 -0.04
C TYR A 92 -11.48 -14.85 0.37
N GLY A 93 -11.22 -14.59 1.66
CA GLY A 93 -11.04 -13.24 2.19
C GLY A 93 -9.80 -12.53 1.64
N GLU A 94 -8.67 -13.23 1.54
CA GLU A 94 -7.43 -12.68 0.98
C GLU A 94 -7.57 -12.38 -0.51
N ILE A 95 -8.04 -13.36 -1.31
CA ILE A 95 -8.08 -13.21 -2.76
C ILE A 95 -9.14 -12.24 -3.25
N THR A 96 -10.22 -12.03 -2.50
CA THR A 96 -11.30 -11.09 -2.87
C THR A 96 -11.23 -9.76 -2.11
N GLY A 97 -10.32 -9.61 -1.14
CA GLY A 97 -10.31 -8.48 -0.22
C GLY A 97 -11.58 -8.39 0.63
N GLN A 98 -11.96 -9.47 1.31
CA GLN A 98 -13.19 -9.55 2.11
C GLN A 98 -14.46 -9.27 1.28
N ALA A 99 -14.56 -9.91 0.10
CA ALA A 99 -15.64 -9.75 -0.89
C ALA A 99 -15.83 -8.34 -1.46
N THR A 100 -14.91 -7.40 -1.20
CA THR A 100 -14.96 -6.03 -1.74
C THR A 100 -14.41 -5.89 -3.16
N PHE A 101 -13.65 -6.90 -3.59
CA PHE A 101 -12.79 -6.91 -4.77
C PHE A 101 -11.66 -5.86 -4.73
N ALA A 102 -11.22 -5.43 -3.54
CA ALA A 102 -10.07 -4.53 -3.39
C ALA A 102 -8.76 -5.08 -4.01
N THR A 103 -8.67 -6.40 -4.17
CA THR A 103 -7.55 -7.12 -4.80
C THR A 103 -7.65 -7.24 -6.32
N HIS A 104 -8.70 -6.69 -6.94
CA HIS A 104 -8.86 -6.74 -8.39
C HIS A 104 -7.68 -6.05 -9.09
N ALA A 105 -6.94 -6.82 -9.88
CA ALA A 105 -5.79 -6.36 -10.65
C ALA A 105 -6.07 -6.51 -12.15
N PRO A 106 -6.48 -5.44 -12.86
CA PRO A 106 -6.74 -5.49 -14.31
C PRO A 106 -5.57 -6.00 -15.16
N SER A 107 -4.35 -5.91 -14.63
CA SER A 107 -3.10 -6.39 -15.23
C SER A 107 -2.79 -7.86 -14.99
N GLY A 108 -3.48 -8.51 -14.05
CA GLY A 108 -3.29 -9.93 -13.75
C GLY A 108 -3.61 -10.83 -14.94
N ASP A 109 -3.20 -12.09 -14.90
CA ASP A 109 -3.40 -13.03 -16.00
C ASP A 109 -4.51 -14.04 -15.74
N THR A 110 -5.11 -14.00 -14.55
CA THR A 110 -6.04 -15.03 -14.07
C THR A 110 -7.41 -14.42 -13.79
N LEU A 111 -8.47 -15.00 -14.37
CA LEU A 111 -9.85 -14.68 -14.02
C LEU A 111 -10.26 -15.51 -12.80
N TYR A 112 -10.41 -14.88 -11.65
CA TYR A 112 -10.91 -15.54 -10.47
C TYR A 112 -12.44 -15.57 -10.43
N GLY A 113 -13.02 -16.76 -10.30
CA GLY A 113 -14.45 -16.97 -10.13
C GLY A 113 -14.85 -16.90 -8.66
N ALA A 114 -15.04 -15.69 -8.15
CA ALA A 114 -15.33 -15.46 -6.73
C ALA A 114 -16.65 -16.08 -6.27
N ASP A 115 -17.73 -15.94 -7.04
CA ASP A 115 -19.03 -16.48 -6.63
C ASP A 115 -19.95 -16.81 -7.81
N ILE A 116 -20.78 -17.84 -7.70
CA ILE A 116 -21.80 -18.17 -8.70
C ILE A 116 -23.02 -18.80 -8.05
N ALA A 117 -24.18 -18.17 -8.25
CA ALA A 117 -25.42 -18.61 -7.65
C ALA A 117 -26.57 -18.63 -8.67
N VAL A 118 -27.50 -19.56 -8.46
CA VAL A 118 -28.76 -19.66 -9.19
C VAL A 118 -29.88 -19.83 -8.18
N HIS A 119 -30.92 -19.00 -8.33
CA HIS A 119 -32.11 -19.06 -7.49
C HIS A 119 -32.72 -20.46 -7.55
N PRO A 120 -33.11 -21.08 -6.41
CA PRO A 120 -33.58 -22.47 -6.34
C PRO A 120 -34.61 -22.86 -7.40
N ASP A 121 -35.66 -22.05 -7.59
CA ASP A 121 -36.75 -22.29 -8.55
C ASP A 121 -36.32 -22.37 -10.03
N PHE A 122 -35.13 -21.85 -10.34
CA PHE A 122 -34.59 -21.75 -11.69
C PHE A 122 -33.40 -22.70 -11.93
N ARG A 123 -33.04 -23.53 -10.93
CA ARG A 123 -32.03 -24.59 -11.08
C ARG A 123 -32.49 -25.64 -12.10
N GLY A 124 -31.53 -26.29 -12.77
CA GLY A 124 -31.82 -27.26 -13.84
C GLY A 124 -32.35 -26.66 -15.16
N ARG A 125 -32.61 -25.35 -15.23
CA ARG A 125 -33.15 -24.66 -16.43
C ARG A 125 -32.09 -24.02 -17.33
N GLY A 126 -30.82 -24.39 -17.16
CA GLY A 126 -29.70 -23.89 -17.97
C GLY A 126 -29.13 -22.52 -17.58
N VAL A 127 -29.59 -21.91 -16.48
CA VAL A 127 -29.10 -20.60 -15.98
C VAL A 127 -27.60 -20.63 -15.66
N ALA A 128 -27.14 -21.64 -14.91
CA ALA A 128 -25.71 -21.80 -14.57
C ALA A 128 -24.84 -21.94 -15.84
N SER A 129 -25.31 -22.69 -16.84
CA SER A 129 -24.60 -22.85 -18.12
C SER A 129 -24.45 -21.53 -18.86
N LEU A 130 -25.45 -20.64 -18.81
CA LEU A 130 -25.35 -19.29 -19.39
C LEU A 130 -24.29 -18.44 -18.66
N LEU A 131 -24.26 -18.49 -17.32
CA LEU A 131 -23.27 -17.76 -16.52
C LEU A 131 -21.84 -18.23 -16.82
N TYR A 132 -21.60 -19.54 -16.85
CA TYR A 132 -20.30 -20.10 -17.23
C TYR A 132 -19.91 -19.76 -18.66
N LYS A 133 -20.86 -19.80 -19.61
CA LYS A 133 -20.61 -19.33 -20.98
C LYS A 133 -20.17 -17.87 -21.00
N GLY A 134 -20.80 -17.02 -20.18
CA GLY A 134 -20.43 -15.62 -20.01
C GLY A 134 -19.01 -15.45 -19.45
N ARG A 135 -18.65 -16.18 -18.40
CA ARG A 135 -17.30 -16.17 -17.83
C ARG A 135 -16.23 -16.65 -18.81
N LYS A 136 -16.48 -17.73 -19.56
CA LYS A 136 -15.55 -18.21 -20.60
C LYS A 136 -15.37 -17.17 -21.70
N ALA A 137 -16.45 -16.56 -22.17
CA ALA A 137 -16.37 -15.48 -23.14
C ALA A 137 -15.59 -14.26 -22.60
N LEU A 138 -15.71 -13.97 -21.30
CA LEU A 138 -14.92 -12.92 -20.64
C LEU A 138 -13.43 -13.26 -20.59
N LEU A 139 -13.10 -14.49 -20.16
CA LEU A 139 -11.74 -15.03 -20.12
C LEU A 139 -11.04 -14.91 -21.48
N GLU A 140 -11.72 -15.36 -22.54
CA GLU A 140 -11.22 -15.28 -23.91
C GLU A 140 -11.09 -13.84 -24.41
N ARG A 141 -12.13 -13.01 -24.20
CA ARG A 141 -12.14 -11.61 -24.66
C ARG A 141 -11.04 -10.77 -24.02
N LEU A 142 -10.74 -11.01 -22.75
CA LEU A 142 -9.67 -10.32 -22.03
C LEU A 142 -8.28 -10.97 -22.22
N ASN A 143 -8.22 -12.07 -23.00
CA ASN A 143 -7.01 -12.83 -23.28
C ASN A 143 -6.24 -13.20 -22.01
N LEU A 144 -6.98 -13.65 -20.98
CA LEU A 144 -6.42 -14.10 -19.71
C LEU A 144 -5.94 -15.56 -19.86
N ARG A 145 -4.89 -15.95 -19.12
CA ARG A 145 -4.23 -17.25 -19.22
C ARG A 145 -5.12 -18.39 -18.73
N ARG A 146 -5.79 -18.18 -17.60
CA ARG A 146 -6.60 -19.20 -16.93
C ARG A 146 -7.75 -18.59 -16.12
N MET A 147 -8.72 -19.43 -15.80
CA MET A 147 -9.77 -19.15 -14.84
C MET A 147 -9.57 -20.05 -13.62
N VAL A 148 -9.60 -19.46 -12.42
CA VAL A 148 -9.37 -20.16 -11.16
C VAL A 148 -10.54 -19.91 -10.20
N ALA A 149 -10.87 -20.86 -9.34
CA ALA A 149 -11.87 -20.69 -8.27
C ALA A 149 -11.57 -21.63 -7.10
N GLY A 150 -11.97 -21.24 -5.88
CA GLY A 150 -12.13 -22.20 -4.80
C GLY A 150 -13.55 -22.76 -4.80
N GLY A 151 -13.68 -24.07 -4.98
CA GLY A 151 -14.97 -24.77 -5.04
C GLY A 151 -15.33 -25.39 -3.69
N ARG A 152 -16.53 -25.09 -3.18
CA ARG A 152 -17.09 -25.77 -2.01
C ARG A 152 -17.40 -27.24 -2.34
N ILE A 153 -17.40 -28.10 -1.34
CA ILE A 153 -17.76 -29.53 -1.41
C ILE A 153 -18.83 -29.85 -0.36
N PRO A 154 -20.04 -29.25 -0.47
CA PRO A 154 -21.05 -29.27 0.59
C PRO A 154 -21.54 -30.67 0.96
N GLY A 155 -21.35 -31.70 0.13
CA GLY A 155 -21.68 -33.08 0.48
C GLY A 155 -20.68 -33.75 1.43
N TYR A 156 -19.50 -33.16 1.66
CA TYR A 156 -18.41 -33.83 2.39
C TYR A 156 -18.76 -34.16 3.85
N HIS A 157 -19.52 -33.32 4.55
CA HIS A 157 -19.91 -33.58 5.95
C HIS A 157 -20.63 -34.93 6.15
N GLU A 158 -21.34 -35.46 5.15
CA GLU A 158 -22.02 -36.77 5.21
C GLU A 158 -21.05 -37.97 5.13
N HIS A 159 -19.83 -37.70 4.65
CA HIS A 159 -18.75 -38.66 4.44
C HIS A 159 -17.58 -38.48 5.41
N ALA A 160 -17.57 -37.38 6.16
CA ALA A 160 -16.58 -37.08 7.18
C ALA A 160 -16.47 -38.23 8.20
N GLY A 161 -15.25 -38.69 8.44
CA GLY A 161 -14.97 -39.84 9.31
C GLY A 161 -15.01 -41.21 8.61
N LYS A 162 -15.46 -41.29 7.35
CA LYS A 162 -15.36 -42.50 6.51
C LYS A 162 -14.26 -42.40 5.45
N MET A 163 -13.94 -41.19 5.01
CA MET A 163 -12.90 -40.88 4.02
C MET A 163 -12.40 -39.45 4.25
N THR A 164 -11.21 -39.13 3.75
CA THR A 164 -10.68 -37.76 3.77
C THR A 164 -11.36 -36.87 2.71
N ALA A 165 -11.14 -35.55 2.78
CA ALA A 165 -11.67 -34.62 1.79
C ALA A 165 -11.08 -34.88 0.40
N GLU A 166 -9.80 -35.25 0.34
CA GLU A 166 -9.10 -35.63 -0.88
C GLU A 166 -9.70 -36.89 -1.50
N GLU A 167 -9.97 -37.93 -0.69
CA GLU A 167 -10.61 -39.17 -1.14
C GLU A 167 -12.05 -38.92 -1.64
N TYR A 168 -12.80 -38.07 -0.93
CA TYR A 168 -14.14 -37.65 -1.35
C TYR A 168 -14.10 -36.94 -2.71
N VAL A 169 -13.20 -35.97 -2.88
CA VAL A 169 -13.02 -35.24 -4.14
C VAL A 169 -12.61 -36.18 -5.27
N ALA A 170 -11.67 -37.09 -5.02
CA ALA A 170 -11.24 -38.09 -6.00
C ALA A 170 -12.39 -39.02 -6.43
N ALA A 171 -13.26 -39.42 -5.51
CA ALA A 171 -14.46 -40.21 -5.81
C ALA A 171 -15.48 -39.42 -6.66
N VAL A 172 -15.63 -38.12 -6.40
CA VAL A 172 -16.45 -37.23 -7.24
C VAL A 172 -15.84 -37.06 -8.63
N GLU A 173 -14.52 -36.91 -8.75
CA GLU A 173 -13.81 -36.85 -10.04
C GLU A 173 -13.93 -38.16 -10.84
N ALA A 174 -13.91 -39.31 -10.17
CA ALA A 174 -14.13 -40.62 -10.76
C ALA A 174 -15.61 -40.90 -11.13
N GLY A 175 -16.54 -40.05 -10.67
CA GLY A 175 -17.97 -40.20 -10.90
C GLY A 175 -18.65 -41.27 -10.04
N THR A 176 -17.97 -41.80 -9.02
CA THR A 176 -18.54 -42.77 -8.07
C THR A 176 -19.37 -42.08 -6.99
N LEU A 177 -19.07 -40.81 -6.70
CA LEU A 177 -19.89 -39.92 -5.88
C LEU A 177 -20.37 -38.70 -6.69
N GLN A 178 -21.41 -38.03 -6.20
CA GLN A 178 -21.88 -36.75 -6.75
C GLN A 178 -21.86 -35.70 -5.65
N ASP A 179 -21.31 -34.53 -5.97
CA ASP A 179 -21.38 -33.34 -5.13
C ASP A 179 -22.11 -32.23 -5.88
N SER A 180 -23.00 -31.53 -5.18
CA SER A 180 -23.90 -30.55 -5.78
C SER A 180 -23.18 -29.34 -6.39
N ALA A 181 -21.96 -29.02 -5.94
CA ALA A 181 -21.14 -27.92 -6.44
C ALA A 181 -20.01 -28.43 -7.34
N LEU A 182 -19.15 -29.33 -6.84
CA LEU A 182 -17.96 -29.81 -7.54
C LEU A 182 -18.31 -30.51 -8.86
N SER A 183 -19.34 -31.37 -8.89
CA SER A 183 -19.74 -32.05 -10.14
C SER A 183 -20.16 -31.07 -11.24
N VAL A 184 -20.67 -29.88 -10.89
CA VAL A 184 -20.98 -28.83 -11.87
C VAL A 184 -19.71 -28.19 -12.42
N HIS A 185 -18.73 -27.90 -11.55
CA HIS A 185 -17.44 -27.34 -11.97
C HIS A 185 -16.70 -28.26 -12.94
N LEU A 186 -16.64 -29.56 -12.62
CA LEU A 186 -16.02 -30.58 -13.47
C LEU A 186 -16.70 -30.68 -14.85
N ARG A 187 -18.03 -30.71 -14.89
CA ARG A 187 -18.80 -30.77 -16.16
C ARG A 187 -18.58 -29.53 -17.04
N VAL A 188 -18.32 -28.39 -16.42
CA VAL A 188 -18.02 -27.14 -17.14
C VAL A 188 -16.57 -27.14 -17.66
N GLY A 189 -15.69 -28.01 -17.15
CA GLY A 189 -14.33 -28.20 -17.63
C GLY A 189 -13.24 -27.65 -16.69
N TYR A 190 -13.56 -27.39 -15.42
CA TYR A 190 -12.52 -27.19 -14.41
C TYR A 190 -11.82 -28.52 -14.11
N ARG A 191 -10.55 -28.43 -13.73
CA ARG A 191 -9.77 -29.53 -13.15
C ARG A 191 -9.48 -29.21 -11.69
N VAL A 192 -9.53 -30.22 -10.83
CA VAL A 192 -9.04 -30.07 -9.45
C VAL A 192 -7.52 -30.12 -9.49
N ARG A 193 -6.89 -29.14 -8.85
CA ARG A 193 -5.44 -29.04 -8.71
C ARG A 193 -4.98 -29.31 -7.28
N GLY A 194 -5.89 -29.22 -6.32
CA GLY A 194 -5.63 -29.50 -4.91
C GLY A 194 -6.92 -29.43 -4.08
N VAL A 195 -6.85 -29.96 -2.87
CA VAL A 195 -7.87 -29.82 -1.82
C VAL A 195 -7.19 -29.17 -0.63
N HIS A 196 -7.83 -28.16 -0.05
CA HIS A 196 -7.21 -27.36 0.98
C HIS A 196 -8.23 -26.95 2.04
N HIS A 197 -7.76 -26.89 3.28
CA HIS A 197 -8.53 -26.45 4.43
C HIS A 197 -8.39 -24.94 4.65
N GLY A 198 -9.43 -24.29 5.18
CA GLY A 198 -9.40 -22.88 5.58
C GLY A 198 -9.62 -21.90 4.43
N TYR A 199 -10.24 -22.33 3.32
CA TYR A 199 -10.58 -21.44 2.20
C TYR A 199 -11.64 -20.40 2.61
N LEU A 200 -12.73 -20.88 3.20
CA LEU A 200 -13.85 -20.11 3.70
C LEU A 200 -14.54 -20.94 4.79
N ARG A 201 -15.21 -20.28 5.73
CA ARG A 201 -15.97 -20.95 6.79
C ARG A 201 -17.25 -21.54 6.21
N ASP A 202 -17.36 -22.86 6.19
CA ASP A 202 -18.50 -23.60 5.66
C ASP A 202 -18.67 -24.94 6.38
N GLU A 203 -19.70 -25.02 7.21
CA GLU A 203 -20.01 -26.22 8.00
C GLU A 203 -20.26 -27.45 7.12
N GLN A 204 -20.86 -27.27 5.94
CA GLN A 204 -21.18 -28.38 5.03
C GLN A 204 -19.94 -28.99 4.37
N SER A 205 -18.92 -28.16 4.10
CA SER A 205 -17.65 -28.60 3.53
C SER A 205 -16.59 -28.87 4.61
N LEU A 206 -16.90 -28.64 5.89
CA LEU A 206 -15.93 -28.65 6.99
C LEU A 206 -14.69 -27.79 6.70
N ASP A 207 -14.92 -26.59 6.15
CA ASP A 207 -13.89 -25.61 5.75
C ASP A 207 -12.91 -26.09 4.65
N TYR A 208 -13.15 -27.27 4.05
CA TYR A 208 -12.41 -27.75 2.89
C TYR A 208 -12.95 -27.16 1.58
N ALA A 209 -12.05 -26.91 0.64
CA ALA A 209 -12.40 -26.50 -0.72
C ALA A 209 -11.41 -27.02 -1.75
N THR A 210 -11.89 -27.21 -2.98
CA THR A 210 -11.05 -27.58 -4.12
C THR A 210 -10.41 -26.34 -4.75
N TYR A 211 -9.11 -26.39 -5.05
CA TYR A 211 -8.46 -25.45 -5.96
C TYR A 211 -8.78 -25.85 -7.40
N LEU A 212 -9.68 -25.11 -8.06
CA LEU A 212 -10.16 -25.40 -9.40
C LEU A 212 -9.46 -24.51 -10.42
N GLU A 213 -8.97 -25.12 -11.49
CA GLU A 213 -8.32 -24.40 -12.60
C GLU A 213 -8.91 -24.80 -13.96
N MET A 214 -9.03 -23.83 -14.85
CA MET A 214 -9.41 -24.01 -16.25
C MET A 214 -8.52 -23.14 -17.13
N GLU A 215 -7.77 -23.77 -18.03
CA GLU A 215 -6.91 -23.07 -18.98
C GLU A 215 -7.73 -22.37 -20.07
N ASN A 216 -7.24 -21.22 -20.54
CA ASN A 216 -7.76 -20.58 -21.75
C ASN A 216 -7.01 -21.09 -22.99
N PRO A 217 -7.62 -21.94 -23.83
CA PRO A 217 -6.96 -22.49 -25.02
C PRO A 217 -6.68 -21.43 -26.09
N ARG A 218 -7.27 -20.23 -25.97
CA ARG A 218 -7.07 -19.09 -26.88
C ARG A 218 -6.12 -18.04 -26.32
N PHE A 219 -5.38 -18.34 -25.26
CA PHE A 219 -4.43 -17.42 -24.67
C PHE A 219 -3.24 -17.15 -25.61
N HIS A 220 -2.96 -15.87 -25.83
CA HIS A 220 -1.79 -15.42 -26.57
C HIS A 220 -0.96 -14.46 -25.71
N ALA A 221 0.21 -14.91 -25.25
CA ALA A 221 1.05 -14.14 -24.33
C ALA A 221 1.42 -12.74 -24.84
N GLU A 222 1.76 -12.62 -26.12
CA GLU A 222 2.11 -11.32 -26.74
C GLU A 222 0.92 -10.35 -26.78
N ARG A 223 -0.27 -10.84 -27.17
CA ARG A 223 -1.49 -10.03 -27.15
C ARG A 223 -1.86 -9.60 -25.74
N ARG A 224 -1.56 -10.40 -24.71
CA ARG A 224 -1.82 -10.01 -23.32
C ARG A 224 -0.85 -8.91 -22.88
N ARG A 225 0.42 -8.93 -23.29
CA ARG A 225 1.36 -7.82 -23.02
C ARG A 225 0.90 -6.49 -23.63
N ILE A 226 0.23 -6.53 -24.79
CA ILE A 226 -0.28 -5.33 -25.49
C ILE A 226 -1.66 -4.89 -24.95
N ALA A 227 -2.56 -5.84 -24.66
CA ALA A 227 -3.95 -5.58 -24.27
C ALA A 227 -4.17 -5.49 -22.75
N ALA A 228 -3.23 -5.99 -21.94
CA ALA A 228 -3.22 -5.64 -20.53
C ALA A 228 -3.06 -4.12 -20.46
N SER A 229 -4.08 -3.44 -19.91
CA SER A 229 -3.91 -2.05 -19.50
C SER A 229 -2.57 -1.96 -18.77
N PRO A 230 -1.72 -0.95 -19.08
CA PRO A 230 -0.46 -0.78 -18.38
C PRO A 230 -0.75 -0.92 -16.90
N LEU A 231 -0.01 -1.82 -16.23
CA LEU A 231 -0.18 -2.17 -14.82
C LEU A 231 -0.68 -0.96 -14.03
N ARG A 232 -1.99 -0.88 -13.77
CA ARG A 232 -2.46 -0.05 -12.66
C ARG A 232 -2.15 -0.89 -11.44
N ARG A 233 -0.88 -0.87 -11.05
CA ARG A 233 -0.50 -1.13 -9.66
C ARG A 233 -1.46 -0.28 -8.81
N PRO A 234 -2.01 -0.82 -7.71
CA PRO A 234 -2.74 0.05 -6.78
C PRO A 234 -1.84 1.25 -6.52
N VAL A 235 -2.29 2.44 -6.92
CA VAL A 235 -1.40 3.59 -7.00
C VAL A 235 -0.83 3.80 -5.61
N ARG A 236 0.47 3.53 -5.43
CA ARG A 236 1.14 3.70 -4.14
C ARG A 236 1.30 5.20 -3.91
N ARG A 237 0.22 5.82 -3.44
CA ARG A 237 0.22 7.22 -3.02
C ARG A 237 0.40 7.29 -1.52
N ILE A 238 1.36 8.12 -1.11
CA ILE A 238 1.52 8.50 0.29
C ILE A 238 1.21 9.98 0.41
N ARG A 239 0.51 10.34 1.48
CA ARG A 239 0.27 11.74 1.85
C ARG A 239 1.25 12.13 2.94
N VAL A 240 2.04 13.16 2.69
CA VAL A 240 3.08 13.61 3.62
C VAL A 240 2.78 15.03 4.07
N CYS A 241 2.79 15.23 5.39
CA CYS A 241 2.75 16.52 6.04
C CYS A 241 4.13 16.85 6.59
N THR A 242 4.71 17.98 6.19
CA THR A 242 5.97 18.48 6.75
C THR A 242 5.73 19.76 7.52
N ALA A 243 6.32 19.83 8.72
CA ALA A 243 6.17 20.95 9.63
C ALA A 243 7.20 22.06 9.35
N GLN A 244 6.76 23.30 9.55
CA GLN A 244 7.63 24.45 9.76
C GLN A 244 7.38 24.97 11.16
N TYR A 245 8.27 24.61 12.09
CA TYR A 245 8.07 24.82 13.53
C TYR A 245 8.61 26.16 13.99
N GLN A 246 7.82 26.97 14.69
CA GLN A 246 8.33 28.24 15.21
C GLN A 246 8.95 28.09 16.60
N MET A 247 10.26 28.27 16.63
CA MET A 247 11.02 28.50 17.86
C MET A 247 10.56 29.80 18.52
N ARG A 248 10.17 29.66 19.79
CA ARG A 248 9.76 30.74 20.69
C ARG A 248 9.92 30.28 22.14
N PRO A 249 10.10 31.18 23.11
CA PRO A 249 10.23 30.79 24.51
C PRO A 249 9.04 29.96 25.01
N ILE A 250 9.33 28.93 25.81
CA ILE A 250 8.35 28.07 26.49
C ILE A 250 8.71 27.94 27.98
N THR A 251 7.73 27.58 28.80
CA THR A 251 7.93 27.44 30.25
C THR A 251 8.31 26.03 30.69
N GLY A 252 8.04 25.03 29.86
CA GLY A 252 8.36 23.64 30.16
C GLY A 252 7.81 22.65 29.14
N TRP A 253 7.83 21.37 29.51
CA TRP A 253 7.47 20.26 28.62
C TRP A 253 6.04 20.33 28.06
N GLU A 254 5.06 20.70 28.89
CA GLU A 254 3.65 20.76 28.48
C GLU A 254 3.40 21.74 27.32
N ASP A 255 4.18 22.82 27.27
CA ASP A 255 4.11 23.81 26.18
C ASP A 255 4.63 23.25 24.86
N LEU A 256 5.71 22.46 24.92
CA LEU A 256 6.27 21.75 23.79
C LEU A 256 5.28 20.71 23.28
N GLU A 257 4.75 19.87 24.17
CA GLU A 257 3.80 18.81 23.80
C GLU A 257 2.52 19.38 23.18
N ARG A 258 2.01 20.50 23.70
CA ARG A 258 0.84 21.18 23.14
C ARG A 258 1.10 21.71 21.72
N GLN A 259 2.31 22.27 21.48
CA GLN A 259 2.73 22.73 20.15
C GLN A 259 2.89 21.56 19.19
N VAL A 260 3.55 20.47 19.58
CA VAL A 260 3.65 19.24 18.77
C VAL A 260 2.26 18.68 18.44
N GLY A 261 1.34 18.69 19.42
CA GLY A 261 -0.02 18.23 19.25
C GLY A 261 -0.81 18.99 18.16
N PHE A 262 -0.49 20.27 17.90
CA PHE A 262 -1.08 21.00 16.77
C PHE A 262 -0.71 20.37 15.43
N PHE A 263 0.57 20.05 15.22
CA PHE A 263 1.04 19.43 13.98
C PHE A 263 0.49 18.02 13.79
N VAL A 264 0.43 17.22 14.87
CA VAL A 264 -0.16 15.87 14.85
C VAL A 264 -1.64 15.92 14.47
N ARG A 265 -2.44 16.75 15.15
CA ARG A 265 -3.88 16.89 14.84
C ARG A 265 -4.12 17.38 13.43
N THR A 266 -3.27 18.28 12.94
CA THR A 266 -3.37 18.77 11.56
C THR A 266 -3.10 17.64 10.57
N ALA A 267 -1.99 16.91 10.72
CA ALA A 267 -1.66 15.78 9.84
C ALA A 267 -2.77 14.70 9.85
N GLU A 268 -3.33 14.39 11.02
CA GLU A 268 -4.45 13.46 11.18
C GLU A 268 -5.73 13.95 10.48
N ALA A 269 -6.12 15.21 10.70
CA ALA A 269 -7.32 15.81 10.10
C ALA A 269 -7.28 15.82 8.56
N TYR A 270 -6.08 15.94 7.98
CA TYR A 270 -5.86 15.87 6.54
C TYR A 270 -5.57 14.44 6.03
N HIS A 271 -5.72 13.42 6.87
CA HIS A 271 -5.51 12.00 6.54
C HIS A 271 -4.12 11.73 5.95
N CYS A 272 -3.10 12.34 6.54
CA CYS A 272 -1.72 12.09 6.16
C CYS A 272 -1.31 10.67 6.56
N HIS A 273 -0.30 10.14 5.88
CA HIS A 273 0.39 8.91 6.29
C HIS A 273 1.61 9.25 7.14
N TYR A 274 2.28 10.36 6.80
CA TYR A 274 3.49 10.83 7.47
C TYR A 274 3.34 12.24 8.02
N LEU A 275 3.87 12.47 9.22
CA LEU A 275 4.23 13.79 9.75
C LEU A 275 5.75 13.87 9.92
N VAL A 276 6.37 14.96 9.47
CA VAL A 276 7.80 15.21 9.64
C VAL A 276 8.03 16.49 10.45
N MET A 277 8.61 16.35 11.64
CA MET A 277 9.03 17.45 12.51
C MET A 277 10.50 17.85 12.24
N PRO A 278 10.93 19.07 12.60
CA PRO A 278 12.27 19.55 12.31
C PRO A 278 13.39 18.98 13.19
N GLU A 279 14.62 19.12 12.74
CA GLU A 279 15.81 18.78 13.54
C GLU A 279 15.88 19.64 14.81
N LEU A 280 16.21 19.01 15.95
CA LEU A 280 16.45 19.67 17.23
C LEU A 280 15.37 20.69 17.63
N PHE A 281 14.11 20.50 17.20
CA PHE A 281 13.02 21.39 17.61
C PHE A 281 12.83 21.38 19.14
N THR A 282 13.25 20.29 19.79
CA THR A 282 13.30 20.15 21.25
C THR A 282 14.28 21.12 21.95
N ALA A 283 15.21 21.75 21.22
CA ALA A 283 16.05 22.83 21.72
C ALA A 283 15.25 24.03 22.26
N GLN A 284 13.96 24.14 21.91
CA GLN A 284 13.06 25.11 22.53
C GLN A 284 13.03 25.00 24.07
N LEU A 285 13.24 23.80 24.63
CA LEU A 285 13.31 23.53 26.07
C LEU A 285 14.46 24.26 26.78
N PHE A 286 15.48 24.72 26.05
CA PHE A 286 16.50 25.61 26.63
C PHE A 286 15.90 26.85 27.29
N SER A 287 14.74 27.31 26.83
CA SER A 287 13.99 28.41 27.44
C SER A 287 13.52 28.13 28.87
N ALA A 288 13.35 26.86 29.23
CA ALA A 288 12.96 26.42 30.56
C ALA A 288 14.16 26.02 31.43
N PHE A 289 15.38 26.04 30.87
CA PHE A 289 16.60 25.71 31.58
C PHE A 289 17.25 26.96 32.21
N PRO A 290 18.04 26.80 33.28
CA PRO A 290 18.84 27.89 33.85
C PRO A 290 19.81 28.53 32.83
N THR A 291 19.94 29.85 32.87
CA THR A 291 20.57 30.72 31.84
C THR A 291 22.09 30.63 31.66
N GLN A 292 22.82 29.88 32.49
CA GLN A 292 24.30 29.80 32.44
C GLN A 292 24.80 28.39 32.12
N GLN A 293 24.44 27.85 30.96
CA GLN A 293 24.85 26.51 30.53
C GLN A 293 25.73 26.58 29.28
N SER A 294 26.77 25.76 29.25
CA SER A 294 27.52 25.51 28.02
C SER A 294 26.64 24.74 27.01
N GLY A 295 26.96 24.82 25.72
CA GLY A 295 26.24 24.06 24.68
C GLY A 295 26.25 22.55 24.94
N THR A 296 27.36 22.02 25.48
CA THR A 296 27.50 20.63 25.91
C THR A 296 26.57 20.27 27.07
N ASP A 297 26.48 21.12 28.10
CA ASP A 297 25.58 20.87 29.24
C ASP A 297 24.11 20.94 28.82
N GLY A 298 23.79 21.88 27.93
CA GLY A 298 22.47 21.99 27.33
C GLY A 298 22.07 20.71 26.61
N MET A 299 22.92 20.19 25.73
CA MET A 299 22.64 18.94 25.01
C MET A 299 22.54 17.73 25.92
N ALA A 300 23.35 17.67 26.99
CA ALA A 300 23.24 16.64 28.01
C ALA A 300 21.87 16.68 28.72
N ARG A 301 21.39 17.87 29.08
CA ARG A 301 20.06 18.05 29.69
C ARG A 301 18.92 17.76 28.74
N LEU A 302 19.04 18.12 27.46
CA LEU A 302 18.08 17.70 26.45
C LEU A 302 18.03 16.18 26.38
N ALA A 303 19.18 15.51 26.33
CA ALA A 303 19.24 14.06 26.28
C ALA A 303 18.62 13.36 27.50
N ASP A 304 18.55 14.03 28.66
CA ASP A 304 17.87 13.52 29.85
C ASP A 304 16.33 13.50 29.68
N HIS A 305 15.78 14.24 28.70
CA HIS A 305 14.36 14.20 28.32
C HIS A 305 14.04 13.17 27.22
N ALA A 306 14.98 12.30 26.86
CA ALA A 306 14.78 11.33 25.78
C ALA A 306 13.55 10.43 26.01
N ASP A 307 13.33 9.97 27.25
CA ASP A 307 12.19 9.12 27.58
C ASP A 307 10.85 9.85 27.46
N ASP A 308 10.77 11.11 27.92
CA ASP A 308 9.59 11.95 27.77
C ASP A 308 9.28 12.19 26.28
N TYR A 309 10.30 12.52 25.50
CA TYR A 309 10.22 12.72 24.05
C TYR A 309 9.71 11.46 23.33
N ILE A 310 10.30 10.31 23.63
CA ILE A 310 9.92 9.03 23.03
C ILE A 310 8.49 8.65 23.43
N ALA A 311 8.12 8.84 24.69
CA ALA A 311 6.78 8.52 25.20
C ALA A 311 5.70 9.39 24.55
N MET A 312 5.96 10.70 24.42
CA MET A 312 5.06 11.65 23.76
C MET A 312 4.77 11.23 22.31
N PHE A 313 5.81 11.00 21.50
CA PHE A 313 5.61 10.64 20.09
C PHE A 313 5.06 9.23 19.89
N LYS A 314 5.40 8.26 20.75
CA LYS A 314 4.75 6.94 20.75
C LYS A 314 3.24 7.05 20.96
N ARG A 315 2.81 7.89 21.90
CA ARG A 315 1.39 8.15 22.15
C ARG A 315 0.73 8.76 20.93
N PHE A 316 1.31 9.83 20.39
CA PHE A 316 0.77 10.50 19.20
C PHE A 316 0.66 9.57 17.99
N ALA A 317 1.72 8.82 17.66
CA ALA A 317 1.72 7.90 16.53
C ALA A 317 0.63 6.83 16.64
N LYS A 318 0.47 6.25 17.84
CA LYS A 318 -0.60 5.25 18.11
C LYS A 318 -2.00 5.85 18.02
N SER A 319 -2.22 7.02 18.61
CA SER A 319 -3.56 7.62 18.65
C SER A 319 -4.02 8.13 17.30
N SER A 320 -3.11 8.67 16.49
CA SER A 320 -3.45 9.26 15.18
C SER A 320 -3.28 8.28 14.01
N GLY A 321 -2.69 7.10 14.24
CA GLY A 321 -2.38 6.14 13.18
C GLY A 321 -1.32 6.62 12.17
N LEU A 322 -0.48 7.59 12.56
CA LEU A 322 0.53 8.20 11.69
C LEU A 322 1.90 7.53 11.84
N PHE A 323 2.68 7.49 10.75
CA PHE A 323 4.13 7.43 10.85
C PHE A 323 4.64 8.84 11.16
N ILE A 324 5.28 9.02 12.31
CA ILE A 324 5.80 10.33 12.71
C ILE A 324 7.32 10.27 12.67
N VAL A 325 7.94 11.06 11.80
CA VAL A 325 9.34 11.42 11.97
C VAL A 325 9.38 12.57 12.96
N GLY A 326 9.71 12.27 14.21
CA GLY A 326 9.72 13.21 15.32
C GLY A 326 10.86 14.24 15.24
N GLY A 327 11.38 14.51 14.04
CA GLY A 327 12.55 15.34 13.86
C GLY A 327 13.76 14.68 14.50
N SER A 328 14.51 15.43 15.29
CA SER A 328 15.62 14.87 16.06
C SER A 328 15.70 15.36 17.49
N HIS A 329 16.36 14.55 18.30
CA HIS A 329 16.62 14.80 19.71
C HIS A 329 18.01 14.26 20.08
N PRO A 330 18.76 14.90 21.00
CA PRO A 330 20.02 14.38 21.50
C PRO A 330 19.80 13.05 22.25
N ILE A 331 20.61 12.03 21.99
CA ILE A 331 20.50 10.73 22.64
C ILE A 331 21.87 10.26 23.14
N ARG A 332 21.92 9.75 24.37
CA ARG A 332 23.14 9.14 24.93
C ARG A 332 23.44 7.81 24.22
N ARG A 333 24.65 7.67 23.68
CA ARG A 333 25.16 6.49 22.95
C ARG A 333 26.56 6.15 23.46
N GLY A 334 26.69 5.08 24.24
CA GLY A 334 27.97 4.76 24.88
C GLY A 334 28.47 5.93 25.73
N GLU A 335 29.67 6.42 25.47
CA GLU A 335 30.28 7.56 26.17
C GLU A 335 29.91 8.93 25.57
N GLY A 336 29.19 8.98 24.44
CA GLY A 336 28.86 10.20 23.71
C GLY A 336 27.36 10.53 23.64
N ILE A 337 27.05 11.66 23.01
CA ILE A 337 25.68 12.08 22.68
C ILE A 337 25.58 12.28 21.18
N THR A 338 24.60 11.64 20.54
CA THR A 338 24.32 11.79 19.10
C THR A 338 23.12 12.70 18.88
N ASN A 339 23.10 13.45 17.78
CA ASN A 339 21.87 14.05 17.26
C ASN A 339 21.12 12.97 16.45
N THR A 340 19.96 12.53 16.94
CA THR A 340 19.31 11.32 16.46
C THR A 340 17.92 11.62 15.93
N ALA A 341 17.67 11.30 14.66
CA ALA A 341 16.32 11.32 14.10
C ALA A 341 15.53 10.07 14.52
N HIS A 342 14.22 10.22 14.69
CA HIS A 342 13.35 9.15 15.16
C HIS A 342 12.14 8.97 14.25
N LEU A 343 11.88 7.72 13.85
CA LEU A 343 10.67 7.28 13.17
C LEU A 343 9.80 6.49 14.16
N PHE A 344 8.64 7.03 14.49
CA PHE A 344 7.61 6.42 15.32
C PHE A 344 6.53 5.82 14.43
N THR A 345 6.20 4.55 14.65
CA THR A 345 5.18 3.84 13.85
C THR A 345 3.80 3.86 14.53
N PRO A 346 2.71 3.66 13.77
CA PRO A 346 1.36 3.48 14.33
C PRO A 346 1.26 2.33 15.33
N THR A 347 2.11 1.32 15.21
CA THR A 347 2.19 0.18 16.15
C THR A 347 2.92 0.55 17.45
N GLY A 348 3.55 1.72 17.52
CA GLY A 348 4.32 2.21 18.66
C GLY A 348 5.76 1.72 18.71
N ARG A 349 6.29 1.18 17.62
CA ARG A 349 7.72 0.90 17.47
C ARG A 349 8.46 2.20 17.15
N VAL A 350 9.75 2.24 17.50
CA VAL A 350 10.61 3.40 17.33
C VAL A 350 11.88 2.95 16.65
N TYR A 351 12.24 3.65 15.58
CA TYR A 351 13.45 3.42 14.82
C TYR A 351 14.25 4.72 14.77
N THR A 352 15.57 4.63 14.70
CA THR A 352 16.45 5.79 14.80
C THR A 352 17.50 5.84 13.71
N GLN A 353 17.91 7.04 13.35
CA GLN A 353 19.08 7.31 12.50
C GLN A 353 19.90 8.42 13.15
N ASP A 354 21.12 8.07 13.57
CA ASP A 354 22.06 9.05 14.12
C ASP A 354 22.67 9.86 12.97
N LYS A 355 22.85 11.17 13.19
CA LYS A 355 23.44 12.10 12.21
C LYS A 355 24.89 11.72 11.93
N LEU A 356 25.25 11.59 10.65
CA LEU A 356 26.60 11.12 10.27
C LEU A 356 27.58 12.29 10.15
N HIS A 357 27.16 13.35 9.47
CA HIS A 357 27.97 14.53 9.23
C HIS A 357 27.57 15.63 10.21
N LEU A 358 28.38 15.80 11.25
CA LEU A 358 28.22 16.89 12.21
C LEU A 358 28.72 18.19 11.61
N ALA A 359 27.92 19.25 11.72
CA ALA A 359 28.36 20.59 11.43
C ALA A 359 29.50 21.00 12.40
N PRO A 360 30.37 21.95 12.02
CA PRO A 360 31.46 22.38 12.89
C PRO A 360 31.01 22.84 14.29
N ASN A 361 29.86 23.52 14.44
CA ASN A 361 29.34 23.92 15.76
C ASN A 361 28.89 22.70 16.59
N GLU A 362 28.29 21.69 15.94
CA GLU A 362 27.75 20.50 16.63
C GLU A 362 28.88 19.69 17.27
N ARG A 363 30.05 19.69 16.64
CA ARG A 363 31.25 19.07 17.21
C ARG A 363 31.89 19.94 18.28
N ARG A 364 32.06 21.24 18.02
CA ARG A 364 32.88 22.14 18.86
C ARG A 364 32.16 22.65 20.10
N GLU A 365 30.87 22.95 19.98
CA GLU A 365 30.10 23.65 21.00
C GLU A 365 29.09 22.73 21.70
N TYR A 366 28.59 21.72 21.00
CA TYR A 366 27.65 20.75 21.56
C TYR A 366 28.32 19.43 21.98
N GLY A 367 29.56 19.18 21.55
CA GLY A 367 30.29 17.95 21.88
C GLY A 367 29.61 16.68 21.35
N LEU A 368 28.87 16.76 20.24
CA LEU A 368 28.15 15.61 19.69
C LEU A 368 29.11 14.62 19.02
N THR A 369 28.74 13.35 19.08
CA THR A 369 29.41 12.25 18.37
C THR A 369 28.64 11.88 17.10
N PRO A 370 29.32 11.56 15.99
CA PRO A 370 28.65 11.16 14.76
C PRO A 370 28.09 9.74 14.88
N GLY A 371 27.01 9.47 14.15
CA GLY A 371 26.55 8.12 13.86
C GLY A 371 27.49 7.38 12.93
N ASP A 372 27.22 6.10 12.70
CA ASP A 372 28.19 5.20 12.06
C ASP A 372 27.61 4.28 10.97
N GLY A 373 26.36 4.50 10.54
CA GLY A 373 25.68 3.65 9.56
C GLY A 373 24.46 4.30 8.93
N LEU A 374 23.99 3.74 7.82
CA LEU A 374 22.81 4.19 7.09
C LEU A 374 21.72 3.14 7.16
N THR A 375 20.47 3.57 7.32
CA THR A 375 19.31 2.67 7.36
C THR A 375 18.20 3.13 6.43
N VAL A 376 17.62 2.19 5.68
CA VAL A 376 16.34 2.33 4.98
C VAL A 376 15.26 1.63 5.79
N PHE A 377 14.19 2.36 6.10
CA PHE A 377 13.03 1.86 6.83
C PHE A 377 11.92 1.50 5.85
N ASP A 378 11.57 0.23 5.76
CA ASP A 378 10.43 -0.26 4.98
C ASP A 378 9.17 -0.24 5.86
N THR A 379 8.26 0.68 5.55
CA THR A 379 7.06 0.98 6.35
C THR A 379 5.80 0.27 5.89
N GLY A 380 5.90 -0.60 4.88
CA GLY A 380 4.73 -1.12 4.16
C GLY A 380 4.12 -0.08 3.19
N HIS A 381 4.13 1.21 3.55
CA HIS A 381 3.68 2.30 2.69
C HIS A 381 4.77 2.81 1.73
N ALA A 382 5.98 3.01 2.24
CA ALA A 382 7.13 3.56 1.52
C ALA A 382 8.45 3.10 2.15
N ARG A 383 9.51 3.03 1.33
CA ARG A 383 10.89 2.91 1.82
C ARG A 383 11.46 4.29 2.06
N VAL A 384 11.64 4.62 3.33
CA VAL A 384 12.07 5.96 3.76
C VAL A 384 13.47 5.90 4.37
N ALA A 385 14.24 6.96 4.21
CA ALA A 385 15.51 7.13 4.90
C ALA A 385 15.63 8.55 5.45
N MET A 386 16.32 8.69 6.58
CA MET A 386 16.48 9.98 7.26
C MET A 386 17.91 10.50 7.04
N LEU A 387 18.05 11.76 6.62
CA LEU A 387 19.33 12.45 6.47
C LEU A 387 19.21 13.80 7.20
N LEU A 388 19.84 13.94 8.37
CA LEU A 388 19.65 15.13 9.19
C LEU A 388 20.48 16.29 8.63
N CYS A 389 19.79 17.35 8.21
CA CYS A 389 20.37 18.65 7.87
C CYS A 389 21.60 18.53 6.97
N TYR A 390 22.80 18.67 7.54
CA TYR A 390 24.07 18.64 6.83
C TYR A 390 24.30 17.34 6.04
N ASP A 391 23.72 16.21 6.46
CA ASP A 391 23.82 14.93 5.75
C ASP A 391 23.32 15.01 4.29
N VAL A 392 22.31 15.83 3.99
CA VAL A 392 21.77 15.93 2.62
C VAL A 392 22.75 16.58 1.64
N GLU A 393 23.70 17.37 2.14
CA GLU A 393 24.72 18.04 1.33
C GLU A 393 25.68 17.03 0.69
N PHE A 394 25.80 15.82 1.25
CA PHE A 394 26.68 14.75 0.77
C PHE A 394 25.96 13.83 -0.23
N PRO A 395 26.22 13.95 -1.55
CA PRO A 395 25.49 13.20 -2.58
C PRO A 395 25.61 11.68 -2.43
N GLU A 396 26.74 11.20 -1.90
CA GLU A 396 27.04 9.78 -1.72
C GLU A 396 26.01 9.09 -0.83
N LEU A 397 25.59 9.73 0.27
CA LEU A 397 24.62 9.15 1.20
C LEU A 397 23.28 8.91 0.52
N SER A 398 22.78 9.92 -0.19
CA SER A 398 21.51 9.84 -0.91
C SER A 398 21.56 8.78 -2.02
N ARG A 399 22.69 8.69 -2.74
CA ARG A 399 22.88 7.64 -3.75
C ARG A 399 22.91 6.25 -3.13
N LEU A 400 23.65 6.04 -2.04
CA LEU A 400 23.71 4.75 -1.35
C LEU A 400 22.34 4.31 -0.83
N LEU A 401 21.59 5.22 -0.19
CA LEU A 401 20.24 4.95 0.29
C LEU A 401 19.28 4.62 -0.85
N THR A 402 19.37 5.34 -1.97
CA THR A 402 18.52 5.09 -3.14
C THR A 402 18.84 3.75 -3.79
N LEU A 403 20.13 3.38 -3.90
CA LEU A 403 20.54 2.06 -4.39
C LEU A 403 20.11 0.93 -3.46
N ALA A 404 20.00 1.20 -2.17
CA ALA A 404 19.38 0.29 -1.19
C ALA A 404 17.84 0.28 -1.24
N GLY A 405 17.23 1.06 -2.13
CA GLY A 405 15.81 1.03 -2.43
C GLY A 405 14.97 2.13 -1.78
N ALA A 406 15.58 3.20 -1.24
CA ALA A 406 14.83 4.34 -0.74
C ALA A 406 13.98 4.99 -1.86
N GLU A 407 12.76 5.37 -1.52
CA GLU A 407 11.80 6.07 -2.37
C GLU A 407 11.64 7.53 -1.92
N MET A 408 11.80 7.78 -0.61
CA MET A 408 11.68 9.09 0.00
C MET A 408 12.82 9.33 0.99
N LEU A 409 13.49 10.47 0.86
CA LEU A 409 14.46 10.98 1.83
C LEU A 409 13.79 12.02 2.71
N ILE A 410 13.91 11.87 4.02
CA ILE A 410 13.35 12.78 5.00
C ILE A 410 14.50 13.57 5.61
N VAL A 411 14.40 14.89 5.54
CA VAL A 411 15.47 15.83 5.89
C VAL A 411 14.95 16.83 6.91
N PRO A 412 14.88 16.45 8.20
CA PRO A 412 14.74 17.41 9.27
C PRO A 412 15.99 18.30 9.30
N PHE A 413 15.81 19.61 9.41
CA PHE A 413 16.93 20.56 9.47
C PHE A 413 16.68 21.71 10.44
N SER A 414 17.77 22.28 10.94
CA SER A 414 17.78 23.53 11.69
C SER A 414 18.91 24.42 11.17
N THR A 415 18.56 25.60 10.67
CA THR A 415 19.50 26.57 10.10
C THR A 415 19.20 27.97 10.62
N ASP A 416 20.22 28.80 10.75
CA ASP A 416 20.18 30.14 11.30
C ASP A 416 19.70 31.19 10.29
N GLU A 417 20.26 31.16 9.08
CA GLU A 417 20.06 32.18 8.05
C GLU A 417 19.81 31.58 6.66
N ARG A 418 19.43 32.44 5.72
CA ARG A 418 18.98 32.03 4.39
C ARG A 418 20.05 31.27 3.61
N LYS A 419 21.32 31.68 3.62
CA LYS A 419 22.36 30.99 2.83
C LYS A 419 22.63 29.60 3.40
N SER A 420 22.57 29.43 4.72
CA SER A 420 22.63 28.12 5.39
C SER A 420 21.50 27.22 4.91
N TYR A 421 20.26 27.71 4.94
CA TYR A 421 19.11 26.98 4.42
C TYR A 421 19.24 26.66 2.92
N LEU A 422 19.73 27.59 2.09
CA LEU A 422 19.83 27.36 0.64
C LEU A 422 20.77 26.21 0.29
N ARG A 423 21.82 25.95 1.08
CA ARG A 423 22.66 24.75 0.88
C ARG A 423 21.88 23.47 1.08
N VAL A 424 21.09 23.39 2.15
CA VAL A 424 20.22 22.24 2.45
C VAL A 424 19.16 22.10 1.35
N ARG A 425 18.47 23.19 1.01
CA ARG A 425 17.37 23.21 0.02
C ARG A 425 17.83 22.84 -1.39
N TYR A 426 18.95 23.38 -1.85
CA TYR A 426 19.47 23.08 -3.19
C TYR A 426 20.06 21.69 -3.27
N SER A 427 20.77 21.25 -2.23
CA SER A 427 21.23 19.87 -2.12
C SER A 427 20.05 18.91 -2.17
N ALA A 428 19.02 19.12 -1.35
CA ALA A 428 17.80 18.31 -1.33
C ALA A 428 17.09 18.29 -2.70
N HIS A 429 17.03 19.42 -3.41
CA HIS A 429 16.49 19.45 -4.78
C HIS A 429 17.32 18.56 -5.71
N ALA A 430 18.64 18.73 -5.69
CA ALA A 430 19.55 17.90 -6.48
C ALA A 430 19.38 16.41 -6.14
N ARG A 431 19.25 16.05 -4.86
CA ARG A 431 19.03 14.66 -4.44
C ARG A 431 17.74 14.08 -5.01
N ALA A 432 16.65 14.85 -5.06
CA ALA A 432 15.38 14.42 -5.64
C ALA A 432 15.53 14.09 -7.14
N ILE A 433 16.24 14.94 -7.88
CA ILE A 433 16.46 14.81 -9.33
C ILE A 433 17.47 13.70 -9.65
N GLU A 434 18.66 13.75 -9.06
CA GLU A 434 19.76 12.83 -9.35
C GLU A 434 19.41 11.38 -9.04
N ASN A 435 18.61 11.16 -8.00
CA ASN A 435 18.29 9.84 -7.48
C ASN A 435 16.86 9.39 -7.83
N ILE A 436 16.03 10.23 -8.45
CA ILE A 436 14.62 9.95 -8.70
C ILE A 436 13.94 9.44 -7.42
N VAL A 437 13.95 10.30 -6.39
CA VAL A 437 13.32 10.11 -5.07
C VAL A 437 12.55 11.37 -4.70
N TYR A 438 11.57 11.24 -3.79
CA TYR A 438 11.02 12.40 -3.11
C TYR A 438 11.95 12.85 -1.98
N VAL A 439 12.03 14.16 -1.71
CA VAL A 439 12.81 14.69 -0.58
C VAL A 439 11.96 15.65 0.23
N VAL A 440 11.74 15.33 1.51
CA VAL A 440 10.85 16.06 2.42
C VAL A 440 11.69 16.88 3.40
N LEU A 441 11.60 18.20 3.31
CA LEU A 441 12.30 19.16 4.16
C LEU A 441 11.38 19.67 5.27
N SER A 442 11.82 19.55 6.52
CA SER A 442 11.11 20.04 7.71
C SER A 442 12.06 20.89 8.56
N GLY A 443 11.68 22.13 8.85
CA GLY A 443 12.60 23.15 9.35
C GLY A 443 12.05 24.00 10.49
N ASN A 444 12.96 24.52 11.31
CA ASN A 444 12.63 25.52 12.33
C ASN A 444 12.60 26.94 11.71
N VAL A 445 11.73 27.80 12.27
CA VAL A 445 11.66 29.25 12.02
C VAL A 445 11.58 30.00 13.36
N GLY A 446 11.64 31.33 13.35
CA GLY A 446 11.54 32.13 14.57
C GLY A 446 12.87 32.24 15.32
N ASN A 447 12.82 32.41 16.63
CA ASN A 447 13.98 32.78 17.43
C ASN A 447 13.88 32.31 18.89
N LEU A 448 15.03 32.02 19.49
CA LEU A 448 15.20 31.86 20.94
C LEU A 448 16.23 32.90 21.43
N PRO A 449 15.78 34.13 21.79
CA PRO A 449 16.68 35.23 22.14
C PRO A 449 17.69 34.92 23.26
N GLN A 450 17.33 34.02 24.18
CA GLN A 450 18.14 33.61 25.31
C GLN A 450 19.08 32.41 25.05
N VAL A 451 19.17 31.92 23.81
CA VAL A 451 19.95 30.74 23.44
C VAL A 451 20.87 31.06 22.26
N ASP A 452 22.17 31.23 22.52
CA ASP A 452 23.14 31.72 21.53
C ASP A 452 23.11 30.93 20.21
N ASN A 453 23.03 29.60 20.27
CA ASN A 453 23.06 28.74 19.08
C ASN A 453 21.68 28.48 18.43
N PHE A 454 20.62 29.08 18.95
CA PHE A 454 19.28 29.06 18.37
C PHE A 454 18.67 30.47 18.31
N LEU A 455 19.53 31.50 18.32
CA LEU A 455 19.14 32.91 18.37
C LEU A 455 18.18 33.29 17.26
N ILE A 456 18.44 32.81 16.04
CA ILE A 456 17.56 32.94 14.88
C ILE A 456 17.47 31.59 14.17
N ASN A 457 16.32 31.35 13.54
CA ASN A 457 16.07 30.16 12.75
C ASN A 457 15.42 30.58 11.44
N TYR A 458 15.96 30.09 10.35
CA TYR A 458 15.45 30.31 9.01
C TYR A 458 14.99 28.97 8.42
N GLY A 459 13.74 28.95 7.97
CA GLY A 459 13.09 27.76 7.46
C GLY A 459 12.12 28.11 6.33
N HIS A 460 12.03 27.17 5.39
CA HIS A 460 11.12 27.19 4.26
C HIS A 460 10.88 25.73 3.86
N ALA A 461 10.01 25.07 4.65
CA ALA A 461 9.67 23.66 4.51
C ALA A 461 9.14 23.36 3.10
N ALA A 462 9.52 22.21 2.55
CA ALA A 462 9.22 21.89 1.16
C ALA A 462 9.22 20.39 0.91
N ILE A 463 8.52 19.97 -0.14
CA ILE A 463 8.55 18.60 -0.64
C ILE A 463 9.06 18.65 -2.07
N CYS A 464 10.31 18.25 -2.27
CA CYS A 464 10.94 18.18 -3.57
C CYS A 464 10.54 16.89 -4.30
N THR A 465 10.32 17.01 -5.60
CA THR A 465 10.06 15.88 -6.49
C THR A 465 11.23 15.69 -7.46
N PRO A 466 11.30 14.55 -8.15
CA PRO A 466 12.05 14.49 -9.39
C PRO A 466 11.53 15.52 -10.40
N SER A 467 12.30 15.77 -11.45
CA SER A 467 11.98 16.72 -12.52
C SER A 467 11.83 15.97 -13.84
N ASP A 468 10.61 15.51 -14.13
CA ASP A 468 10.23 14.84 -15.38
C ASP A 468 8.72 15.04 -15.62
N PHE A 469 8.18 14.63 -16.77
CA PHE A 469 6.77 14.86 -17.15
C PHE A 469 5.72 14.39 -16.13
N ALA A 470 6.06 13.40 -15.30
CA ALA A 470 5.18 12.87 -14.27
C ALA A 470 5.11 13.74 -13.00
N PHE A 471 5.91 14.80 -12.90
CA PHE A 471 6.09 15.62 -11.70
C PHE A 471 5.83 17.11 -11.99
N PRO A 472 5.65 17.94 -10.95
CA PRO A 472 5.49 19.39 -11.09
C PRO A 472 6.64 20.05 -11.86
N THR A 473 6.32 21.12 -12.59
CA THR A 473 7.24 21.79 -13.52
C THR A 473 8.45 22.44 -12.85
N ASP A 474 8.35 22.76 -11.57
CA ASP A 474 9.39 23.40 -10.75
C ASP A 474 10.06 22.42 -9.76
N GLY A 475 9.76 21.12 -9.88
CA GLY A 475 10.32 20.08 -9.00
C GLY A 475 9.83 20.17 -7.55
N LEU A 476 8.67 20.79 -7.30
CA LEU A 476 8.10 20.97 -5.96
C LEU A 476 6.66 20.47 -5.91
N ALA A 477 6.39 19.52 -5.01
CA ALA A 477 5.02 19.10 -4.70
C ALA A 477 4.32 20.07 -3.76
N ALA A 478 5.06 20.66 -2.82
CA ALA A 478 4.57 21.70 -1.92
C ALA A 478 5.74 22.51 -1.33
N VAL A 479 5.47 23.76 -0.95
CA VAL A 479 6.43 24.66 -0.31
C VAL A 479 5.69 25.61 0.64
N ALA A 480 6.23 25.84 1.82
CA ALA A 480 5.68 26.74 2.83
C ALA A 480 6.00 28.21 2.50
N ASP A 481 5.33 29.16 3.14
CA ASP A 481 5.85 30.53 3.17
C ASP A 481 7.13 30.60 4.02
N THR A 482 8.05 31.49 3.66
CA THR A 482 9.32 31.63 4.39
C THR A 482 9.08 32.19 5.79
N GLY A 483 9.62 31.54 6.83
CA GLY A 483 9.65 32.09 8.19
C GLY A 483 8.34 32.03 8.98
N VAL A 484 7.29 31.40 8.45
CA VAL A 484 5.95 31.36 9.07
C VAL A 484 5.65 29.98 9.67
N GLU A 485 5.18 29.90 10.92
CA GLU A 485 4.73 28.62 11.48
C GLU A 485 3.58 28.03 10.66
N THR A 486 3.78 26.86 10.06
CA THR A 486 2.77 26.23 9.21
C THR A 486 3.08 24.76 8.95
N VAL A 487 2.20 24.09 8.21
CA VAL A 487 2.47 22.80 7.57
C VAL A 487 2.29 22.92 6.07
N VAL A 488 2.99 22.08 5.32
CA VAL A 488 2.63 21.82 3.93
C VAL A 488 2.42 20.34 3.69
N ILE A 489 1.42 20.04 2.85
CA ILE A 489 0.90 18.69 2.65
C ILE A 489 0.88 18.40 1.15
N ALA A 490 1.38 17.23 0.76
CA ALA A 490 1.31 16.76 -0.62
C ALA A 490 1.03 15.26 -0.71
N ASP A 491 0.33 14.87 -1.78
CA ASP A 491 0.20 13.47 -2.21
C ASP A 491 1.36 13.13 -3.15
N LEU A 492 2.13 12.10 -2.80
CA LEU A 492 3.30 11.65 -3.55
C LEU A 492 2.98 10.32 -4.21
N ASP A 493 3.15 10.25 -5.53
CA ASP A 493 2.89 9.07 -6.33
C ASP A 493 4.17 8.24 -6.48
N LEU A 494 4.29 7.15 -5.71
CA LEU A 494 5.44 6.26 -5.73
C LEU A 494 5.46 5.36 -6.98
N ASP A 495 4.32 5.16 -7.64
CA ASP A 495 4.30 4.44 -8.91
C ASP A 495 4.83 5.30 -10.04
N ALA A 496 4.48 6.59 -10.08
CA ALA A 496 5.10 7.56 -10.98
C ALA A 496 6.62 7.62 -10.78
N LEU A 497 7.07 7.56 -9.52
CA LEU A 497 8.49 7.48 -9.16
C LEU A 497 9.17 6.25 -9.78
N HIS A 498 8.60 5.07 -9.56
CA HIS A 498 9.13 3.83 -10.14
C HIS A 498 9.07 3.78 -11.66
N GLN A 499 8.01 4.32 -12.26
CA GLN A 499 7.89 4.41 -13.70
C GLN A 499 8.98 5.34 -14.28
N SER A 500 9.23 6.50 -13.66
CA SER A 500 10.28 7.43 -14.08
C SER A 500 11.67 6.79 -14.02
N ARG A 501 11.95 5.94 -13.02
CA ARG A 501 13.23 5.20 -12.95
C ARG A 501 13.47 4.26 -14.15
N GLU A 502 12.41 3.73 -14.76
CA GLU A 502 12.50 2.76 -15.86
C GLU A 502 12.38 3.38 -17.25
N ILE A 503 11.42 4.30 -17.43
CA ILE A 503 11.04 4.85 -18.74
C ILE A 503 11.00 6.38 -18.76
N GLY A 504 11.54 7.05 -17.73
CA GLY A 504 11.67 8.51 -17.71
C GLY A 504 12.50 9.04 -18.88
N SER A 505 12.35 10.35 -19.13
CA SER A 505 13.10 11.03 -20.20
C SER A 505 14.61 10.93 -20.03
N VAL A 506 15.06 10.87 -18.77
CA VAL A 506 16.44 10.55 -18.34
C VAL A 506 16.40 9.48 -17.24
N ARG A 507 17.43 8.63 -17.15
CA ARG A 507 17.46 7.48 -16.22
C ARG A 507 18.78 7.38 -15.43
N PRO A 508 19.10 8.37 -14.57
CA PRO A 508 20.40 8.47 -13.89
C PRO A 508 20.72 7.32 -12.92
N LEU A 509 19.72 6.53 -12.51
CA LEU A 509 19.95 5.32 -11.72
C LEU A 509 20.40 4.14 -12.59
N ARG A 510 19.77 3.96 -13.75
CA ARG A 510 20.00 2.82 -14.66
C ARG A 510 21.22 3.03 -15.56
N GLU A 511 21.50 4.27 -15.92
CA GLU A 511 22.57 4.65 -16.86
C GLU A 511 23.89 4.98 -16.18
N ARG A 512 24.06 4.58 -14.91
CA ARG A 512 25.36 4.63 -14.23
C ARG A 512 26.39 3.79 -14.98
N ARG A 513 27.66 4.17 -14.86
CA ARG A 513 28.80 3.52 -15.52
C ARG A 513 29.68 2.79 -14.51
N PRO A 514 29.26 1.60 -14.01
CA PRO A 514 30.03 0.82 -13.04
C PRO A 514 31.39 0.37 -13.59
N ASP A 515 31.56 0.38 -14.91
CA ASP A 515 32.84 0.17 -15.59
C ASP A 515 33.84 1.33 -15.41
N LEU A 516 33.36 2.54 -15.05
CA LEU A 516 34.19 3.73 -14.85
C LEU A 516 34.32 4.14 -13.38
N TYR A 517 33.28 3.92 -12.58
CA TYR A 517 33.29 4.29 -11.16
C TYR A 517 32.41 3.35 -10.34
N GLU A 518 32.76 3.19 -9.07
CA GLU A 518 31.96 2.46 -8.10
C GLU A 518 31.69 3.31 -6.87
N LEU A 519 30.51 3.13 -6.28
CA LEU A 519 30.15 3.73 -5.00
C LEU A 519 29.68 2.60 -4.09
N ILE A 520 30.56 2.17 -3.19
CA ILE A 520 30.31 1.10 -2.23
C ILE A 520 30.37 1.67 -0.82
N ALA A 521 29.35 1.39 -0.02
CA ALA A 521 29.39 1.67 1.41
C ALA A 521 30.30 0.67 2.12
N LYS A 522 31.25 1.17 2.93
CA LYS A 522 32.13 0.29 3.73
C LYS A 522 31.35 -0.51 4.78
N LYS A 523 30.32 0.10 5.36
CA LYS A 523 29.30 -0.59 6.16
C LYS A 523 28.05 -0.72 5.28
N PRO A 524 27.48 -1.92 5.11
CA PRO A 524 26.27 -2.10 4.32
C PRO A 524 25.14 -1.21 4.83
N VAL A 525 24.36 -0.66 3.90
CA VAL A 525 23.13 0.05 4.25
C VAL A 525 22.14 -0.96 4.83
N ALA A 526 21.69 -0.75 6.06
CA ALA A 526 20.72 -1.62 6.71
C ALA A 526 19.33 -1.41 6.09
N ILE A 527 18.57 -2.49 5.93
CA ILE A 527 17.16 -2.44 5.51
C ILE A 527 16.32 -3.05 6.63
N VAL A 528 15.46 -2.24 7.23
CA VAL A 528 14.65 -2.63 8.39
C VAL A 528 13.18 -2.56 8.02
N ARG A 529 12.47 -3.69 8.11
CA ARG A 529 11.00 -3.72 8.05
C ARG A 529 10.43 -3.26 9.39
N THR A 530 9.50 -2.31 9.34
CA THR A 530 8.97 -1.67 10.55
C THR A 530 7.68 -2.31 11.09
N GLU A 531 7.09 -3.24 10.32
CA GLU A 531 5.90 -4.03 10.66
C GLU A 531 6.24 -5.47 11.06
#